data_AF-A0A645HBD6-F1
#
_entry.id   AF-A0A645HBD6-F1
#
_cell.length_a   1.000
_cell.length_b   1.000
_cell.length_c   1.000
_cell.angle_alpha   90.00
_cell.angle_beta   90.00
_cell.angle_gamma   90.00
#
_symmetry.space_group_name_H-M   'P 1'
#
loop_
_entity.id
_entity.type
_entity.pdbx_description
1 polymer ?
#
loop_
_entity_poly.entity_id
_entity_poly.type
_entity_poly.pdbx_seq_one_letter_code
_entity_poly.pdbx_strand_id
1 'polypeptide(L)'
;MMVGLPSDTEEKCINTAKKFIDLNPDCVRIYPTLVVKETGLEDLLSRNKYNPFSLEESIQIVKKLLALFYVNNINVIRVGLQATDDIQLGKAVVDGPYHPAFRELVEGEMIKDYITYIVKENKVTSSVVIKTNKKNVSKIIGNKKCNSIYMKNSYNIDLKTQEADLNINKLEFILDGQKVINVDFKEIYINLHEIYNL
;
A
#
# COMPACT_ATOMS: atom_id res chain seq x y z
N MET A 1 3.81 -10.50 -11.05
CA MET A 1 2.94 -11.21 -10.10
C MET A 1 1.53 -10.67 -10.24
N MET A 2 0.56 -11.56 -10.45
CA MET A 2 -0.86 -11.23 -10.33
C MET A 2 -1.33 -11.59 -8.92
N VAL A 3 -2.27 -10.83 -8.37
CA VAL A 3 -2.79 -10.99 -7.00
C VAL A 3 -4.30 -11.17 -7.07
N GLY A 4 -4.80 -12.29 -6.56
CA GLY A 4 -6.23 -12.61 -6.59
C GLY A 4 -6.65 -13.44 -7.79
N LEU A 5 -5.78 -14.31 -8.31
CA LEU A 5 -6.14 -15.34 -9.29
C LEU A 5 -7.15 -16.34 -8.68
N PRO A 6 -7.83 -17.17 -9.50
CA PRO A 6 -8.72 -18.21 -8.98
C PRO A 6 -8.04 -19.08 -7.92
N SER A 7 -8.70 -19.23 -6.77
CA SER A 7 -8.22 -19.93 -5.56
C SER A 7 -7.10 -19.24 -4.76
N ASP A 8 -6.68 -18.02 -5.13
CA ASP A 8 -5.71 -17.27 -4.33
C ASP A 8 -6.27 -16.96 -2.93
N THR A 9 -5.35 -16.96 -1.98
CA THR A 9 -5.55 -16.43 -0.63
C THR A 9 -4.39 -15.48 -0.33
N GLU A 10 -4.50 -14.66 0.71
CA GLU A 10 -3.38 -13.83 1.16
C GLU A 10 -2.11 -14.67 1.39
N GLU A 11 -2.24 -15.80 2.08
CA GLU A 11 -1.13 -16.72 2.37
C GLU A 11 -0.45 -17.21 1.08
N LYS A 12 -1.23 -17.63 0.07
CA LYS A 12 -0.68 -18.05 -1.22
C LYS A 12 0.03 -16.91 -1.95
N CYS A 13 -0.49 -15.68 -1.86
CA CYS A 13 0.15 -14.50 -2.43
C CYS A 13 1.51 -14.24 -1.75
N ILE A 14 1.56 -14.27 -0.42
CA ILE A 14 2.79 -14.10 0.37
C ILE A 14 3.80 -15.20 0.02
N ASN A 15 3.38 -16.47 -0.03
CA ASN A 15 4.23 -17.59 -0.40
C ASN A 15 4.79 -17.46 -1.83
N THR A 16 3.99 -16.94 -2.77
CA THR A 16 4.44 -16.65 -4.13
C THR A 16 5.49 -15.54 -4.16
N ALA A 17 5.31 -14.46 -3.37
CA ALA A 17 6.31 -13.41 -3.25
C ALA A 17 7.62 -13.91 -2.62
N LYS A 18 7.55 -14.77 -1.60
CA LYS A 18 8.73 -15.44 -1.02
C LYS A 18 9.49 -16.25 -2.07
N LYS A 19 8.79 -17.05 -2.88
CA LYS A 19 9.40 -17.76 -4.03
C LYS A 19 10.01 -16.82 -5.06
N PHE A 20 9.42 -15.66 -5.30
CA PHE A 20 10.00 -14.67 -6.20
C PHE A 20 11.30 -14.09 -5.62
N ILE A 21 11.36 -13.83 -4.31
CA ILE A 21 12.59 -13.40 -3.64
C ILE A 21 13.70 -14.44 -3.80
N ASP A 22 13.38 -15.73 -3.65
CA ASP A 22 14.35 -16.83 -3.82
C ASP A 22 14.94 -16.90 -5.24
N LEU A 23 14.20 -16.44 -6.26
CA LEU A 23 14.68 -16.33 -7.65
C LEU A 23 15.61 -15.13 -7.87
N ASN A 24 15.72 -14.21 -6.91
CA ASN A 24 16.52 -12.99 -6.95
C ASN A 24 16.36 -12.16 -8.25
N PRO A 25 15.13 -11.74 -8.62
CA PRO A 25 14.90 -10.95 -9.81
C PRO A 25 15.36 -9.50 -9.64
N ASP A 26 15.79 -8.87 -10.74
CA ASP A 26 16.14 -7.44 -10.73
C ASP A 26 14.95 -6.54 -10.38
N CYS A 27 13.75 -6.94 -10.82
CA CYS A 27 12.52 -6.21 -10.54
C CYS A 27 11.27 -7.07 -10.64
N VAL A 28 10.18 -6.59 -10.05
CA VAL A 28 8.85 -7.21 -10.14
C VAL A 28 7.78 -6.19 -10.49
N ARG A 29 6.68 -6.70 -11.04
CA ARG A 29 5.42 -5.96 -11.27
C ARG A 29 4.30 -6.64 -10.49
N ILE A 30 3.44 -5.88 -9.85
CA ILE A 30 2.30 -6.40 -9.09
C ILE A 30 1.00 -5.87 -9.71
N TYR A 31 0.11 -6.79 -10.11
CA TYR A 31 -1.18 -6.45 -10.68
C TYR A 31 -2.30 -7.12 -9.89
N PRO A 32 -3.29 -6.38 -9.35
CA PRO A 32 -4.54 -7.00 -8.93
C PRO A 32 -5.20 -7.67 -10.14
N THR A 33 -5.69 -8.89 -9.98
CA THR A 33 -6.42 -9.61 -11.02
C THR A 33 -7.78 -8.95 -11.21
N LEU A 34 -8.07 -8.48 -12.42
CA LEU A 34 -9.38 -7.97 -12.81
C LEU A 34 -10.13 -9.01 -13.64
N VAL A 35 -11.46 -8.97 -13.55
CA VAL A 35 -12.34 -9.66 -14.49
C VAL A 35 -12.60 -8.74 -15.66
N VAL A 36 -12.23 -9.18 -16.86
CA VAL A 36 -12.39 -8.42 -18.11
C VAL A 36 -13.42 -9.14 -18.99
N LYS A 37 -14.18 -8.37 -19.77
CA LYS A 37 -15.16 -8.90 -20.72
C LYS A 37 -14.51 -9.89 -21.70
N GLU A 38 -15.26 -10.90 -22.09
CA GLU A 38 -14.88 -11.92 -23.07
C GLU A 38 -13.63 -12.71 -22.64
N THR A 39 -13.46 -12.89 -21.33
CA THR A 39 -12.37 -13.70 -20.77
C THR A 39 -12.90 -14.89 -19.97
N GLY A 40 -12.05 -15.91 -19.80
CA GLY A 40 -12.39 -17.05 -18.95
C GLY A 40 -12.67 -16.67 -17.49
N LEU A 41 -12.19 -15.51 -17.00
CA LEU A 41 -12.53 -15.04 -15.66
C LEU A 41 -13.96 -14.52 -15.57
N GLU A 42 -14.52 -13.93 -16.65
CA GLU A 42 -15.92 -13.54 -16.70
C GLU A 42 -16.84 -14.77 -16.71
N ASP A 43 -16.46 -15.81 -17.45
CA ASP A 43 -17.16 -17.11 -17.43
C ASP A 43 -17.16 -17.75 -16.03
N LEU A 44 -16.04 -17.65 -15.30
CA LEU A 44 -15.97 -18.18 -13.94
C LEU A 44 -16.76 -17.33 -12.95
N LEU A 45 -16.72 -16.00 -13.07
CA LEU A 45 -17.49 -15.06 -12.26
C LEU A 45 -19.00 -15.31 -12.44
N SER A 46 -19.48 -15.36 -13.68
CA SER A 46 -20.90 -15.57 -14.00
C SER A 46 -21.46 -16.90 -13.51
N ARG A 47 -20.59 -17.91 -13.34
CA ARG A 47 -20.94 -19.24 -12.76
C ARG A 47 -20.69 -19.32 -11.26
N ASN A 48 -20.36 -18.21 -10.59
CA ASN A 48 -19.97 -18.15 -9.16
C ASN A 48 -18.82 -19.10 -8.79
N LYS A 49 -17.92 -19.38 -9.74
CA LYS A 49 -16.72 -20.23 -9.54
C LYS A 49 -15.45 -19.44 -9.24
N TYR A 50 -15.52 -18.12 -9.35
CA TYR A 50 -14.45 -17.20 -9.01
C TYR A 50 -15.06 -15.91 -8.47
N ASN A 51 -14.52 -15.42 -7.36
CA ASN A 51 -14.82 -14.10 -6.83
C ASN A 51 -13.49 -13.34 -6.74
N PRO A 52 -13.32 -12.23 -7.48
CA PRO A 52 -12.12 -11.43 -7.35
C PRO A 52 -12.03 -10.83 -5.95
N PHE A 53 -10.82 -10.50 -5.51
CA PHE A 53 -10.65 -9.72 -4.29
C PHE A 53 -11.31 -8.34 -4.44
N SER A 54 -11.81 -7.80 -3.34
CA SER A 54 -12.19 -6.39 -3.26
C SER A 54 -10.95 -5.49 -3.36
N LEU A 55 -11.20 -4.20 -3.60
CA LEU A 55 -10.16 -3.17 -3.61
C LEU A 55 -9.43 -3.13 -2.26
N GLU A 56 -10.17 -3.13 -1.17
CA GLU A 56 -9.67 -3.09 0.20
C GLU A 56 -8.82 -4.34 0.51
N GLU A 57 -9.31 -5.55 0.22
CA GLU A 57 -8.55 -6.79 0.41
C GLU A 57 -7.25 -6.76 -0.39
N SER A 58 -7.30 -6.33 -1.64
CA SER A 58 -6.11 -6.23 -2.48
C SER A 58 -5.09 -5.22 -1.94
N ILE A 59 -5.55 -4.10 -1.39
CA ILE A 59 -4.66 -3.13 -0.72
C ILE A 59 -3.97 -3.78 0.49
N GLN A 60 -4.72 -4.51 1.33
CA GLN A 60 -4.19 -5.18 2.52
C GLN A 60 -3.18 -6.29 2.19
N ILE A 61 -3.39 -7.01 1.09
CA ILE A 61 -2.44 -8.04 0.63
C ILE A 61 -1.22 -7.38 0.01
N VAL A 62 -1.41 -6.46 -0.93
CA VAL A 62 -0.31 -5.88 -1.70
C VAL A 62 0.65 -5.06 -0.84
N LYS A 63 0.19 -4.39 0.23
CA LYS A 63 1.09 -3.69 1.16
C LYS A 63 2.11 -4.63 1.82
N LYS A 64 1.70 -5.86 2.13
CA LYS A 64 2.59 -6.91 2.67
C LYS A 64 3.59 -7.38 1.63
N LEU A 65 3.15 -7.57 0.38
CA LEU A 65 4.03 -7.93 -0.72
C LEU A 65 5.08 -6.85 -1.00
N LEU A 66 4.69 -5.57 -0.95
CA LEU A 66 5.63 -4.46 -1.10
C LEU A 66 6.69 -4.44 0.01
N ALA A 67 6.29 -4.64 1.27
CA ALA A 67 7.24 -4.74 2.39
C ALA A 67 8.26 -5.87 2.16
N LEU A 68 7.80 -7.06 1.75
CA LEU A 68 8.66 -8.20 1.42
C LEU A 68 9.69 -7.85 0.32
N PHE A 69 9.24 -7.31 -0.81
CA PHE A 69 10.15 -7.00 -1.91
C PHE A 69 11.14 -5.88 -1.55
N TYR A 70 10.68 -4.82 -0.89
CA TYR A 70 11.55 -3.68 -0.56
C TYR A 70 12.60 -4.01 0.51
N VAL A 71 12.27 -4.81 1.53
CA VAL A 71 13.26 -5.26 2.54
C VAL A 71 14.34 -6.13 1.89
N ASN A 72 13.98 -6.89 0.85
CA ASN A 72 14.92 -7.71 0.08
C ASN A 72 15.59 -6.94 -1.08
N ASN A 73 15.49 -5.60 -1.09
CA ASN A 73 16.06 -4.72 -2.13
C ASN A 73 15.60 -5.03 -3.57
N ILE A 74 14.43 -5.65 -3.74
CA ILE A 74 13.85 -5.93 -5.06
C ILE A 74 12.99 -4.74 -5.50
N ASN A 75 13.29 -4.20 -6.67
CA ASN A 75 12.58 -3.04 -7.19
C ASN A 75 11.18 -3.42 -7.69
N VAL A 76 10.14 -2.78 -7.14
CA VAL A 76 8.76 -2.92 -7.63
C VAL A 76 8.47 -1.79 -8.61
N ILE A 77 8.65 -2.08 -9.89
CA ILE A 77 8.56 -1.07 -10.96
C ILE A 77 7.11 -0.72 -11.32
N ARG A 78 6.14 -1.53 -10.91
CA ARG A 78 4.72 -1.27 -11.16
C ARG A 78 3.80 -1.94 -10.14
N VAL A 79 2.79 -1.19 -9.71
CA VAL A 79 1.73 -1.66 -8.80
C VAL A 79 0.40 -1.13 -9.32
N GLY A 80 -0.51 -2.03 -9.69
CA GLY A 80 -1.77 -1.66 -10.35
C GLY A 80 -1.63 -1.56 -11.88
N LEU A 81 -2.78 -1.52 -12.55
CA LEU A 81 -2.88 -1.49 -14.02
C LEU A 81 -2.74 -0.06 -14.57
N GLN A 82 -2.45 0.06 -15.87
CA GLN A 82 -2.57 1.36 -16.53
C GLN A 82 -4.05 1.64 -16.68
N ALA A 83 -4.46 2.85 -16.30
CA ALA A 83 -5.69 3.40 -16.86
C ALA A 83 -5.44 3.62 -18.36
N THR A 84 -6.06 2.80 -19.20
CA THR A 84 -6.37 3.16 -20.58
C THR A 84 -7.86 3.45 -20.68
N ASP A 85 -8.30 4.14 -21.73
CA ASP A 85 -9.73 4.42 -21.89
C ASP A 85 -10.59 3.16 -21.99
N ASP A 86 -9.99 2.04 -22.41
CA ASP A 86 -10.63 0.75 -22.56
C ASP A 86 -10.66 -0.06 -21.25
N ILE A 87 -9.61 0.00 -20.43
CA ILE A 87 -9.50 -0.78 -19.18
C ILE A 87 -9.98 0.06 -17.99
N GLN A 88 -11.31 0.20 -17.89
CA GLN A 88 -11.99 0.85 -16.77
C GLN A 88 -13.20 0.02 -16.32
N LEU A 89 -13.56 0.16 -15.03
CA LEU A 89 -14.76 -0.45 -14.46
C LEU A 89 -16.00 -0.01 -15.24
N GLY A 90 -16.82 -0.96 -15.67
CA GLY A 90 -18.02 -0.71 -16.48
C GLY A 90 -17.77 -0.58 -17.99
N LYS A 91 -16.51 -0.54 -18.44
CA LYS A 91 -16.12 -0.66 -19.86
C LYS A 91 -15.65 -2.06 -20.17
N ALA A 92 -14.33 -2.30 -20.27
CA ALA A 92 -13.79 -3.65 -20.43
C ALA A 92 -13.68 -4.42 -19.11
N VAL A 93 -13.59 -3.73 -17.97
CA VAL A 93 -13.52 -4.38 -16.65
C VAL A 93 -14.93 -4.62 -16.13
N VAL A 94 -15.26 -5.90 -15.92
CA VAL A 94 -16.52 -6.39 -15.35
C VAL A 94 -16.50 -6.25 -13.84
N ASP A 95 -15.42 -6.69 -13.19
CA ASP A 95 -15.29 -6.68 -11.73
C ASP A 95 -13.80 -6.74 -11.30
N GLY A 96 -13.54 -6.53 -10.00
CA GLY A 96 -12.26 -6.69 -9.35
C GLY A 96 -11.62 -5.40 -8.81
N PRO A 97 -10.40 -5.50 -8.24
CA PRO A 97 -9.76 -4.43 -7.48
C PRO A 97 -9.13 -3.33 -8.36
N TYR A 98 -9.96 -2.57 -9.07
CA TYR A 98 -9.52 -1.48 -9.94
C TYR A 98 -9.54 -0.13 -9.21
N HIS A 99 -8.41 0.57 -9.24
CA HIS A 99 -8.33 1.99 -8.94
C HIS A 99 -7.19 2.65 -9.74
N PRO A 100 -7.39 3.82 -10.37
CA PRO A 100 -6.34 4.48 -11.17
C PRO A 100 -5.08 4.80 -10.35
N ALA A 101 -5.25 5.16 -9.08
CA ALA A 101 -4.16 5.45 -8.13
C ALA A 101 -3.87 4.28 -7.18
N PHE A 102 -4.04 3.02 -7.61
CA PHE A 102 -3.91 1.85 -6.74
C PHE A 102 -2.59 1.83 -5.94
N ARG A 103 -1.45 2.13 -6.58
CA ARG A 103 -0.15 2.24 -5.89
C ARG A 103 -0.18 3.23 -4.74
N GLU A 104 -0.76 4.41 -4.95
CA GLU A 104 -0.84 5.45 -3.93
C GLU A 104 -1.71 5.02 -2.76
N LEU A 105 -2.81 4.30 -3.01
CA LEU A 105 -3.65 3.74 -1.95
C LEU A 105 -2.88 2.72 -1.10
N VAL A 106 -2.15 1.81 -1.75
CA VAL A 106 -1.33 0.81 -1.05
C VAL A 106 -0.23 1.48 -0.23
N GLU A 107 0.53 2.39 -0.83
CA GLU A 107 1.62 3.08 -0.13
C GLU A 107 1.11 4.02 0.97
N GLY A 108 -0.09 4.60 0.80
CA GLY A 108 -0.77 5.39 1.83
C GLY A 108 -1.22 4.54 3.02
N GLU A 109 -1.71 3.32 2.76
CA GLU A 109 -2.04 2.35 3.80
C GLU A 109 -0.80 1.90 4.58
N MET A 110 0.32 1.63 3.90
CA MET A 110 1.61 1.34 4.54
C MET A 110 2.06 2.46 5.48
N ILE A 111 1.98 3.71 5.03
CA ILE A 111 2.35 4.86 5.85
C ILE A 111 1.39 5.03 7.03
N LYS A 112 0.09 4.80 6.84
CA LYS A 112 -0.89 4.82 7.93
C LYS A 112 -0.52 3.82 9.04
N ASP A 113 -0.16 2.59 8.67
CA ASP A 113 0.26 1.56 9.63
C ASP A 113 1.52 1.99 10.39
N TYR A 114 2.50 2.57 9.69
CA TYR A 114 3.73 3.04 10.32
C TYR A 114 3.51 4.22 11.26
N ILE A 115 2.71 5.23 10.86
CA ILE A 115 2.33 6.34 11.75
C ILE A 115 1.62 5.81 12.98
N THR A 116 0.73 4.82 12.81
CA THR A 116 0.00 4.20 13.92
C THR A 116 0.95 3.51 14.90
N TYR A 117 1.97 2.82 14.40
CA TYR A 117 3.03 2.25 15.21
C TYR A 117 3.79 3.34 15.98
N ILE A 118 4.26 4.39 15.31
CA ILE A 118 4.98 5.51 15.94
C ILE A 118 4.14 6.18 17.04
N VAL A 119 2.85 6.41 16.77
CA VAL A 119 1.91 6.99 17.74
C VAL A 119 1.82 6.15 19.00
N LYS A 120 1.64 4.83 18.86
CA LYS A 120 1.48 3.91 19.99
C LYS A 120 2.77 3.79 20.79
N GLU A 121 3.89 3.56 20.11
CA GLU A 121 5.20 3.35 20.73
C GLU A 121 5.65 4.58 21.52
N ASN A 122 5.37 5.77 21.00
CA ASN A 122 5.76 7.02 21.62
C ASN A 122 4.67 7.63 22.52
N LYS A 123 3.53 6.95 22.67
CA LYS A 123 2.37 7.41 23.46
C LYS A 123 1.96 8.84 23.11
N VAL A 124 1.92 9.15 21.81
CA VAL A 124 1.58 10.47 21.30
C VAL A 124 0.13 10.79 21.66
N THR A 125 -0.14 12.00 22.12
CA THR A 125 -1.47 12.37 22.66
C THR A 125 -2.17 13.49 21.91
N SER A 126 -1.46 14.30 21.13
CA SER A 126 -2.02 15.51 20.53
C SER A 126 -1.81 15.60 19.02
N SER A 127 -0.58 15.47 18.53
CA SER A 127 -0.26 15.85 17.16
C SER A 127 0.97 15.14 16.61
N VAL A 128 0.92 14.88 15.31
CA VAL A 128 2.04 14.38 14.51
C VAL A 128 2.21 15.32 13.32
N VAL A 129 3.35 15.99 13.25
CA VAL A 129 3.75 16.77 12.07
C VAL A 129 4.87 16.03 11.37
N ILE A 130 4.68 15.71 10.10
CA ILE A 130 5.70 15.02 9.30
C ILE A 130 6.30 16.01 8.30
N LYS A 131 7.56 16.37 8.49
CA LYS A 131 8.32 17.10 7.48
C LYS A 131 8.79 16.14 6.39
N THR A 132 8.54 16.50 5.13
CA THR A 132 8.85 15.63 4.00
C THR A 132 9.03 16.40 2.70
N ASN A 133 9.53 15.71 1.68
CA ASN A 133 9.47 16.18 0.30
C ASN A 133 8.00 16.24 -0.18
N LYS A 134 7.65 17.27 -0.97
CA LYS A 134 6.29 17.46 -1.51
C LYS A 134 5.68 16.22 -2.18
N LYS A 135 6.51 15.37 -2.81
CA LYS A 135 6.07 14.15 -3.49
C LYS A 135 5.46 13.11 -2.56
N ASN A 136 5.77 13.16 -1.25
CA ASN A 136 5.25 12.22 -0.26
C ASN A 136 3.99 12.72 0.45
N VAL A 137 3.65 14.00 0.32
CA VAL A 137 2.53 14.63 1.07
C VAL A 137 1.22 13.87 0.86
N SER A 138 0.87 13.56 -0.40
CA SER A 138 -0.39 12.85 -0.72
C SER A 138 -0.42 11.45 -0.11
N LYS A 139 0.69 10.71 -0.18
CA LYS A 139 0.83 9.38 0.43
C LYS A 139 0.67 9.41 1.96
N ILE A 140 1.23 10.43 2.62
CA ILE A 140 1.18 10.57 4.07
C ILE A 140 -0.21 10.95 4.55
N ILE A 141 -0.79 12.01 3.96
CA ILE A 141 -2.12 12.52 4.30
C ILE A 141 -3.23 11.54 3.88
N GLY A 142 -2.96 10.75 2.84
CA GLY A 142 -3.85 9.75 2.26
C GLY A 142 -4.84 10.36 1.27
N ASN A 143 -5.32 9.53 0.33
CA ASN A 143 -6.34 9.93 -0.63
C ASN A 143 -7.59 10.46 0.10
N LYS A 144 -8.11 11.61 -0.31
CA LYS A 144 -9.21 12.30 0.39
C LYS A 144 -8.96 12.51 1.89
N LYS A 145 -7.69 12.66 2.31
CA LYS A 145 -7.24 12.81 3.70
C LYS A 145 -7.56 11.62 4.61
N CYS A 146 -7.71 10.41 4.05
CA CYS A 146 -8.12 9.24 4.81
C CYS A 146 -7.22 8.95 6.02
N ASN A 147 -5.91 9.12 5.91
CA ASN A 147 -4.98 8.87 7.02
C ASN A 147 -5.12 9.93 8.11
N SER A 148 -5.31 11.20 7.73
CA SER A 148 -5.52 12.28 8.71
C SER A 148 -6.84 12.10 9.47
N ILE A 149 -7.90 11.73 8.74
CA ILE A 149 -9.20 11.42 9.33
C ILE A 149 -9.11 10.20 10.26
N TYR A 150 -8.38 9.15 9.85
CA TYR A 150 -8.13 7.98 10.68
C TYR A 150 -7.42 8.33 11.99
N MET A 151 -6.32 9.09 11.93
CA MET A 151 -5.58 9.51 13.13
C MET A 151 -6.45 10.34 14.07
N LYS A 152 -7.27 11.23 13.52
CA LYS A 152 -8.18 12.05 14.33
C LYS A 152 -9.26 11.20 14.99
N ASN A 153 -9.92 10.31 14.25
CA ASN A 153 -11.05 9.55 14.77
C ASN A 153 -10.63 8.41 15.70
N SER A 154 -9.50 7.75 15.43
CA SER A 154 -9.05 6.59 16.20
C SER A 154 -8.17 6.93 17.39
N TYR A 155 -7.43 8.05 17.33
CA TYR A 155 -6.46 8.42 18.38
C TYR A 155 -6.62 9.85 18.90
N ASN A 156 -7.57 10.64 18.37
CA ASN A 156 -7.70 12.07 18.64
C ASN A 156 -6.43 12.88 18.31
N ILE A 157 -5.63 12.40 17.34
CA ILE A 157 -4.36 13.03 16.94
C ILE A 157 -4.54 13.82 15.66
N ASP A 158 -4.03 15.06 15.66
CA ASP A 158 -3.96 15.87 14.45
C ASP A 158 -2.72 15.49 13.63
N LEU A 159 -2.93 14.83 12.49
CA LEU A 159 -1.88 14.54 11.52
C LEU A 159 -1.73 15.70 10.52
N LYS A 160 -0.53 16.25 10.41
CA LYS A 160 -0.19 17.30 9.45
C LYS A 160 1.11 16.96 8.72
N THR A 161 1.29 17.55 7.55
CA THR A 161 2.55 17.53 6.82
C THR A 161 3.10 18.93 6.67
N GLN A 162 4.41 19.05 6.59
CA GLN A 162 5.12 20.29 6.28
C GLN A 162 6.14 19.99 5.19
N GLU A 163 6.10 20.74 4.09
CA GLU A 163 7.11 20.59 3.05
C GLU A 163 8.48 21.05 3.58
N ALA A 164 9.51 20.25 3.32
CA ALA A 164 10.88 20.54 3.66
C ALA A 164 11.81 20.06 2.54
N ASP A 165 12.97 20.72 2.42
CA ASP A 165 14.02 20.31 1.49
C ASP A 165 14.77 19.08 2.03
N LEU A 166 14.09 17.94 1.95
CA LEU A 166 14.57 16.64 2.36
C LEU A 166 14.71 15.73 1.14
N ASN A 167 15.66 14.79 1.23
CA ASN A 167 15.73 13.67 0.31
C ASN A 167 14.36 12.96 0.30
N ILE A 168 13.86 12.57 -0.88
CA ILE A 168 12.54 11.94 -1.04
C ILE A 168 12.38 10.67 -0.19
N ASN A 169 13.49 10.01 0.16
CA ASN A 169 13.49 8.80 0.96
C ASN A 169 13.51 9.07 2.48
N LYS A 170 13.55 10.32 2.94
CA LYS A 170 13.64 10.69 4.36
C LYS A 170 12.38 11.40 4.85
N LEU A 171 11.98 11.10 6.09
CA LEU A 171 10.90 11.75 6.81
C LEU A 171 11.39 12.20 8.19
N GLU A 172 10.96 13.38 8.64
CA GLU A 172 11.16 13.83 10.02
C GLU A 172 9.79 13.94 10.70
N PHE A 173 9.58 13.13 11.73
CA PHE A 173 8.39 13.15 12.56
C PHE A 173 8.61 14.06 13.76
N ILE A 174 7.68 14.99 13.98
CA ILE A 174 7.61 15.84 15.16
C ILE A 174 6.35 15.43 15.93
N LEU A 175 6.55 14.82 17.09
CA LEU A 175 5.49 14.27 17.94
C LEU A 175 5.24 15.24 19.10
N ASP A 176 3.98 15.63 19.28
CA ASP A 176 3.52 16.56 20.33
C ASP A 176 4.35 17.87 20.41
N GLY A 177 4.94 18.29 19.28
CA GLY A 177 5.79 19.48 19.18
C GLY A 177 7.15 19.39 19.86
N GLN A 178 7.53 18.24 20.42
CA GLN A 178 8.73 18.10 21.26
C GLN A 178 9.69 17.03 20.76
N LYS A 179 9.19 15.81 20.50
CA LYS A 179 10.04 14.68 20.13
C LYS A 179 10.22 14.62 18.62
N VAL A 180 11.48 14.59 18.19
CA VAL A 180 11.84 14.47 16.77
C VAL A 180 12.37 13.07 16.49
N ILE A 181 11.83 12.41 15.46
CA ILE A 181 12.30 11.12 14.97
C ILE A 181 12.57 11.25 13.47
N ASN A 182 13.81 10.97 13.07
CA ASN A 182 14.21 10.93 11.67
C ASN A 182 14.22 9.48 11.21
N VAL A 183 13.58 9.22 10.08
CA VAL A 183 13.51 7.88 9.50
C VAL A 183 13.69 7.97 7.99
N ASP A 184 14.17 6.88 7.41
CA ASP A 184 14.10 6.70 5.96
C ASP A 184 13.07 5.62 5.58
N PHE A 185 12.68 5.57 4.31
CA PHE A 185 11.72 4.58 3.84
C PHE A 185 12.21 3.14 3.99
N LYS A 186 13.52 2.88 3.98
CA LYS A 186 14.07 1.53 4.17
C LYS A 186 13.83 1.07 5.60
N GLU A 187 14.05 1.93 6.59
CA GLU A 187 13.71 1.68 7.99
C GLU A 187 12.19 1.48 8.18
N ILE A 188 11.36 2.27 7.49
CA ILE A 188 9.91 2.09 7.50
C ILE A 188 9.54 0.69 6.99
N TYR A 189 10.11 0.24 5.86
CA TYR A 189 9.80 -1.07 5.31
C TYR A 189 10.23 -2.23 6.22
N ILE A 190 11.36 -2.10 6.92
CA ILE A 190 11.81 -3.07 7.92
C ILE A 190 10.81 -3.15 9.08
N ASN A 191 10.40 -2.01 9.65
CA ASN A 191 9.39 -1.99 10.72
C ASN A 191 8.05 -2.56 10.24
N LEU A 192 7.61 -2.22 9.02
CA LEU A 192 6.38 -2.75 8.46
C LEU A 192 6.43 -4.27 8.25
N HIS A 193 7.58 -4.82 7.86
CA HIS A 193 7.78 -6.27 7.76
C HIS A 193 7.52 -6.96 9.10
N GLU A 194 8.02 -6.40 10.21
CA GLU A 194 7.76 -6.90 11.57
C GLU A 194 6.29 -6.70 11.97
N ILE A 195 5.71 -5.51 11.75
CA ILE A 195 4.29 -5.20 12.04
C ILE A 195 3.35 -6.17 11.31
N TYR A 196 3.72 -6.62 10.12
CA TYR A 196 2.92 -7.53 9.30
C TYR A 196 3.17 -9.02 9.62
N ASN A 197 4.10 -9.35 10.52
CA ASN A 197 4.51 -10.72 10.88
C ASN A 197 4.97 -11.55 9.66
N LEU A 198 5.83 -10.97 8.82
CA LEU A 198 6.27 -11.58 7.55
C LEU A 198 7.56 -12.41 7.67
#